data_AF-A0A6T1URZ3-F1
#
_entry.id   AF-A0A6T1URZ3-F1
#
_cell.length_a   1.000
_cell.length_b   1.000
_cell.length_c   1.000
_cell.angle_alpha   90.00
_cell.angle_beta   90.00
_cell.angle_gamma   90.00
#
_symmetry.space_group_name_H-M   'P 1'
#
loop_
_entity.id
_entity.type
_entity.pdbx_description
1 polymer ?
#
loop_
_entity_poly.entity_id
_entity_poly.type
_entity_poly.pdbx_seq_one_letter_code
_entity_poly.pdbx_strand_id
1 'polypeptide(L)'
;MLELLVSSLVELAAALIACSEGGCTGWEVWAIIAGALSAFVLLMFYIVSWAKVASAAKMTSFLYVFLFLWWMAAAVTLTFWHPFKAVGNGYFATWISFFLAFRLFSTTRIAGSSDIIVAATV
;
A
#
# COMPACT_ATOMS: atom_id res chain seq x y z
N MET A 1 -8.95 1.05 -3.47
CA MET A 1 -7.65 1.38 -4.11
C MET A 1 -7.39 2.88 -4.06
N LEU A 2 -8.39 3.72 -4.31
CA LEU A 2 -8.26 5.18 -4.23
C LEU A 2 -7.94 5.61 -2.80
N GLU A 3 -8.58 4.98 -1.83
CA GLU A 3 -8.38 5.23 -0.41
C GLU A 3 -6.93 4.94 -0.01
N LEU A 4 -6.35 3.85 -0.56
CA LEU A 4 -4.96 3.48 -0.31
C LEU A 4 -3.99 4.45 -1.00
N LEU A 5 -4.34 4.95 -2.18
CA LEU A 5 -3.56 5.98 -2.86
C LEU A 5 -3.53 7.27 -2.03
N VAL A 6 -4.69 7.72 -1.55
CA VAL A 6 -4.80 8.91 -0.71
C VAL A 6 -4.00 8.74 0.59
N SER A 7 -4.16 7.62 1.30
CA SER A 7 -3.39 7.39 2.53
C SER A 7 -1.88 7.28 2.29
N SER A 8 -1.45 6.70 1.15
CA SER A 8 -0.04 6.66 0.74
C SER A 8 0.52 8.07 0.50
N LEU A 9 -0.27 8.98 -0.08
CA LEU A 9 0.14 10.37 -0.30
C LEU A 9 0.22 11.16 1.02
N VAL A 10 -0.70 10.91 1.96
CA VAL A 10 -0.65 11.54 3.30
C VAL A 10 0.58 11.05 4.07
N GLU A 11 0.87 9.75 4.03
CA GLU A 11 2.09 9.19 4.65
C GLU A 11 3.35 9.76 4.00
N LEU A 12 3.43 9.80 2.67
CA LEU A 12 4.54 10.42 1.93
C LEU A 12 4.76 11.89 2.32
N ALA A 13 3.68 12.68 2.41
CA ALA A 13 3.78 14.07 2.82
C ALA A 13 4.32 14.19 4.26
N ALA A 14 3.85 13.35 5.18
CA ALA A 14 4.35 13.31 6.55
C ALA A 14 5.83 12.89 6.61
N ALA A 15 6.26 11.94 5.76
CA ALA A 15 7.64 11.50 5.67
C ALA A 15 8.58 12.61 5.14
N LEU A 16 8.14 13.36 4.13
CA LEU A 16 8.88 14.50 3.59
C LEU A 16 9.01 15.63 4.61
N ILE A 17 7.95 15.92 5.37
CA ILE A 17 7.99 16.92 6.45
C ILE A 17 8.98 16.47 7.53
N ALA A 18 8.89 15.21 7.99
CA ALA A 18 9.80 14.65 8.99
C ALA A 18 11.27 14.73 8.54
N CYS A 19 11.56 14.40 7.27
CA CYS A 19 12.88 14.56 6.67
C CYS A 19 13.35 16.03 6.66
N SER A 20 12.45 16.98 6.39
CA SER A 20 12.80 18.40 6.33
C SER A 20 13.09 19.01 7.69
N GLU A 21 12.40 18.56 8.74
CA GLU A 21 12.50 19.12 10.10
C GLU A 21 13.57 18.41 10.95
N GLY A 22 13.63 17.09 10.89
CA GLY A 22 14.50 16.25 11.72
C GLY A 22 15.80 15.79 11.04
N GLY A 23 15.95 16.12 9.75
CA GLY A 23 16.99 15.55 8.89
C GLY A 23 16.57 14.23 8.26
N CYS A 24 17.19 13.90 7.13
CA CYS A 24 16.87 12.71 6.36
C CYS A 24 17.86 11.58 6.71
N THR A 25 17.49 10.71 7.66
CA THR A 25 18.21 9.47 7.93
C THR A 25 17.64 8.32 7.10
N GLY A 26 18.17 7.11 7.26
CA GLY A 26 17.67 5.93 6.56
C GLY A 26 16.18 5.63 6.83
N TRP A 27 15.66 6.02 8.00
CA TRP A 27 14.26 5.77 8.36
C TRP A 27 13.28 6.68 7.64
N GLU A 28 13.59 7.97 7.51
CA GLU A 28 12.78 8.92 6.74
C GLU A 28 12.81 8.59 5.26
N VAL A 29 13.98 8.20 4.75
CA VAL A 29 14.12 7.71 3.36
C VAL A 29 13.27 6.46 3.15
N TRP A 30 13.28 5.52 4.08
CA TRP A 30 12.41 4.34 4.03
C TRP A 30 10.91 4.72 4.01
N ALA A 31 10.48 5.66 4.86
CA ALA A 31 9.11 6.17 4.87
C ALA A 31 8.73 6.82 3.52
N ILE A 32 9.59 7.68 2.99
CA ILE A 32 9.41 8.32 1.67
C ILE A 32 9.24 7.26 0.58
N ILE A 33 10.08 6.22 0.57
CA ILE A 33 10.00 5.13 -0.41
C ILE A 33 8.70 4.34 -0.23
N ALA A 34 8.28 4.09 1.01
CA ALA A 34 7.06 3.34 1.30
C ALA A 34 5.81 4.01 0.69
N GLY A 35 5.65 5.31 0.92
CA GLY A 35 4.56 6.12 0.36
C GLY A 35 4.69 6.36 -1.14
N ALA A 36 5.87 6.78 -1.63
CA ALA A 36 6.09 7.12 -3.04
C ALA A 36 5.94 5.91 -3.97
N LEU A 37 6.52 4.76 -3.61
CA LEU A 37 6.40 3.55 -4.43
C LEU A 37 4.94 3.08 -4.49
N SER A 38 4.24 3.08 -3.36
CA SER A 38 2.83 2.72 -3.31
C SER A 38 1.96 3.65 -4.16
N ALA A 39 2.16 4.97 -4.04
CA ALA A 39 1.43 5.95 -4.83
C ALA A 39 1.71 5.80 -6.33
N PHE A 40 2.97 5.60 -6.72
CA PHE A 40 3.37 5.38 -8.10
C PHE A 40 2.70 4.13 -8.69
N VAL A 41 2.81 2.98 -8.01
CA VAL A 41 2.25 1.71 -8.50
C VAL A 41 0.73 1.78 -8.59
N LEU A 42 0.06 2.38 -7.62
CA LEU A 42 -1.40 2.55 -7.64
C LEU A 42 -1.85 3.51 -8.75
N LEU A 43 -1.13 4.61 -8.97
CA LEU A 43 -1.41 5.53 -10.07
C LEU A 43 -1.24 4.85 -11.44
N MET A 44 -0.15 4.09 -11.62
CA MET A 44 0.07 3.31 -12.85
C MET A 44 -1.05 2.29 -13.05
N PHE A 45 -1.46 1.58 -11.99
CA PHE A 45 -2.58 0.64 -12.06
C PHE A 45 -3.89 1.33 -12.50
N TYR A 46 -4.16 2.53 -11.99
CA TYR A 46 -5.32 3.33 -12.40
C TYR A 46 -5.28 3.69 -13.88
N ILE A 47 -4.14 4.13 -14.41
CA ILE A 47 -3.96 4.49 -15.83
C ILE A 47 -4.18 3.26 -16.73
N VAL A 48 -3.56 2.14 -16.40
CA VAL A 48 -3.68 0.89 -17.19
C VAL A 48 -5.12 0.36 -17.17
N SER A 49 -5.80 0.46 -16.02
CA SER A 49 -7.21 0.07 -15.87
C SER A 49 -8.13 0.96 -16.69
N TRP A 50 -7.84 2.27 -16.74
CA TRP A 50 -8.60 3.23 -17.54
C TRP A 50 -8.44 2.99 -19.05
N ALA A 51 -7.25 2.56 -19.49
CA ALA A 51 -6.97 2.15 -20.86
C ALA A 51 -7.59 0.79 -21.26
N LYS A 52 -8.34 0.12 -20.36
CA LYS A 52 -9.00 -1.19 -20.57
C LYS A 52 -8.06 -2.28 -21.10
N VAL A 53 -6.78 -2.25 -20.70
CA VAL A 53 -5.82 -3.27 -21.09
C VAL A 53 -6.16 -4.58 -20.38
N ALA A 54 -6.49 -5.64 -21.13
CA ALA A 54 -6.89 -6.94 -20.59
C ALA A 54 -5.87 -7.56 -19.61
N SER A 55 -4.60 -7.19 -19.72
CA SER A 55 -3.52 -7.63 -18.82
C SER A 55 -3.62 -7.06 -17.40
N ALA A 56 -4.38 -5.98 -17.17
CA ALA A 56 -4.55 -5.39 -15.85
C ALA A 56 -5.16 -6.38 -14.83
N ALA A 57 -6.10 -7.21 -15.30
CA ALA A 57 -6.85 -8.14 -14.45
C ALA A 57 -6.01 -9.29 -13.91
N LYS A 58 -4.92 -9.68 -14.59
CA LYS A 58 -4.03 -10.76 -14.12
C LYS A 58 -3.01 -10.28 -13.09
N MET A 59 -2.69 -8.98 -13.11
CA MET A 59 -1.64 -8.40 -12.26
C MET A 59 -2.16 -7.90 -10.90
N THR A 60 -3.48 -7.73 -10.76
CA THR A 60 -4.15 -7.28 -9.51
C THR A 60 -3.82 -8.15 -8.32
N SER A 61 -3.86 -9.48 -8.46
CA SER A 61 -3.64 -10.40 -7.34
C SER A 61 -2.23 -10.28 -6.77
N PHE A 62 -1.22 -10.24 -7.63
CA PHE A 62 0.17 -10.04 -7.22
C PHE A 62 0.37 -8.67 -6.56
N LEU A 63 -0.25 -7.63 -7.14
CA LEU A 63 -0.18 -6.27 -6.59
C LEU A 63 -0.74 -6.20 -5.17
N TYR A 64 -1.88 -6.83 -4.89
CA TYR A 64 -2.49 -6.76 -3.56
C TYR A 64 -1.66 -7.51 -2.51
N VAL A 65 -1.07 -8.66 -2.86
CA VAL A 65 -0.15 -9.38 -1.98
C VAL A 65 1.08 -8.52 -1.68
N PHE A 66 1.68 -7.93 -2.73
CA PHE A 66 2.82 -7.04 -2.59
C PHE A 66 2.49 -5.86 -1.66
N LEU A 67 1.42 -5.12 -1.92
CA LEU A 67 1.02 -3.97 -1.12
C LEU A 67 0.75 -4.34 0.34
N PHE A 68 0.14 -5.51 0.60
CA PHE A 68 -0.09 -5.97 1.97
C PHE A 68 1.21 -6.20 2.73
N LEU A 69 2.16 -6.95 2.15
CA LEU A 69 3.45 -7.21 2.78
C LEU A 69 4.27 -5.92 2.93
N TRP A 70 4.20 -5.04 1.93
CA TRP A 70 4.85 -3.74 1.91
C TRP A 70 4.39 -2.85 3.05
N TRP A 71 3.07 -2.67 3.19
CA TRP A 71 2.50 -1.86 4.26
C TRP A 71 2.56 -2.52 5.63
N MET A 72 2.64 -3.85 5.70
CA MET A 72 2.93 -4.55 6.96
C MET A 72 4.33 -4.21 7.47
N ALA A 73 5.34 -4.27 6.60
CA ALA A 73 6.70 -3.89 6.94
C ALA A 73 6.77 -2.40 7.33
N ALA A 74 6.12 -1.52 6.56
CA ALA A 74 6.04 -0.08 6.87
C ALA A 74 5.33 0.19 8.21
N ALA A 75 4.17 -0.41 8.48
CA ALA A 75 3.45 -0.22 9.75
C ALA A 75 4.29 -0.62 10.96
N VAL A 76 4.97 -1.77 10.88
CA VAL A 76 5.85 -2.26 11.95
C VAL A 76 7.05 -1.33 12.12
N THR A 77 7.80 -1.06 11.05
CA THR A 77 9.02 -0.23 11.12
C THR A 77 8.74 1.23 11.48
N LEU A 78 7.83 1.89 10.75
CA LEU A 78 7.61 3.33 10.84
C LEU A 78 6.95 3.77 12.16
N THR A 79 6.14 2.90 12.77
CA THR A 79 5.39 3.27 13.98
C THR A 79 6.02 2.78 15.28
N PHE A 80 6.81 1.70 15.26
CA PHE A 80 7.51 1.20 16.44
C PHE A 80 8.96 1.71 16.55
N TRP A 81 9.64 2.01 15.42
CA TRP A 81 11.02 2.50 15.42
C TRP A 81 11.12 4.00 15.09
N HIS A 82 10.91 4.40 13.84
CA HIS A 82 11.04 5.79 13.37
C HIS A 82 10.49 5.90 11.93
N PRO A 83 9.97 7.06 11.45
CA PRO A 83 9.85 8.35 12.13
C PRO A 83 8.59 8.52 12.98
N PHE A 84 7.53 7.75 12.73
CA PHE A 84 6.19 8.00 13.27
C PHE A 84 5.93 7.30 14.60
N LYS A 85 6.75 7.53 15.64
CA LYS A 85 6.50 6.93 16.97
C LYS A 85 5.35 7.60 17.74
N ALA A 86 5.21 8.91 17.56
CA ALA A 86 4.13 9.67 18.16
C ALA A 86 2.88 9.60 17.27
N VAL A 87 1.71 9.62 17.90
CA VAL A 87 0.44 9.72 17.17
C VAL A 87 0.39 11.03 16.38
N GLY A 88 -0.01 10.94 15.12
CA GLY A 88 0.00 12.04 14.17
C GLY A 88 -0.33 11.56 12.76
N ASN A 89 -0.27 12.47 11.78
CA ASN A 89 -0.71 12.18 10.41
C ASN A 89 0.03 10.98 9.79
N GLY A 90 1.36 10.93 9.93
CA GLY A 90 2.16 9.80 9.45
C GLY A 90 1.75 8.48 10.12
N TYR A 91 1.63 8.47 11.45
CA TYR A 91 1.19 7.30 12.22
C TYR A 91 -0.17 6.75 11.71
N PHE A 92 -1.19 7.61 11.62
CA PHE A 92 -2.51 7.19 11.18
C PHE A 92 -2.52 6.77 9.71
N ALA A 93 -1.83 7.51 8.85
CA ALA A 93 -1.75 7.19 7.43
C ALA A 93 -1.08 5.84 7.19
N THR A 94 0.00 5.50 7.90
CA THR A 94 0.65 4.19 7.80
C THR A 94 -0.30 3.05 8.18
N TRP A 95 -1.03 3.18 9.30
CA TRP A 95 -1.99 2.15 9.73
C TRP A 95 -3.21 2.03 8.81
N ILE A 96 -3.76 3.16 8.34
CA ILE A 96 -4.85 3.18 7.37
C ILE A 96 -4.40 2.46 6.09
N SER A 97 -3.20 2.77 5.59
CA SER A 97 -2.64 2.10 4.41
C SER A 97 -2.50 0.59 4.62
N PHE A 98 -2.02 0.15 5.79
CA PHE A 98 -1.96 -1.27 6.13
C PHE A 98 -3.33 -1.96 6.10
N PHE A 99 -4.34 -1.41 6.78
CA PHE A 99 -5.68 -2.01 6.80
C PHE A 99 -6.35 -2.03 5.43
N LEU A 100 -6.16 -0.98 4.62
CA LEU A 100 -6.65 -0.94 3.24
C LEU A 100 -5.93 -1.97 2.36
N ALA A 101 -4.62 -2.12 2.50
CA ALA A 101 -3.86 -3.14 1.78
C ALA A 101 -4.30 -4.56 2.20
N PHE A 102 -4.55 -4.80 3.49
CA PHE A 102 -5.12 -6.05 3.99
C PHE A 102 -6.51 -6.33 3.40
N ARG A 103 -7.39 -5.33 3.36
CA ARG A 103 -8.70 -5.46 2.71
C ARG A 103 -8.57 -5.84 1.25
N LEU A 104 -7.65 -5.23 0.49
CA LEU A 104 -7.39 -5.61 -0.90
C LEU A 104 -6.87 -7.04 -1.01
N PHE A 105 -5.92 -7.45 -0.17
CA PHE A 105 -5.45 -8.83 -0.12
C PHE A 105 -6.56 -9.84 0.21
N SER A 106 -7.53 -9.49 1.07
CA SER A 106 -8.63 -10.39 1.40
C SER A 106 -9.55 -10.70 0.20
N THR A 107 -9.70 -9.76 -0.75
CA THR A 107 -10.56 -9.97 -1.92
C THR A 107 -9.97 -10.97 -2.93
N THR A 108 -8.64 -11.10 -3.01
CA THR A 108 -8.02 -12.10 -3.90
C THR A 108 -8.20 -13.52 -3.43
N ARG A 109 -8.25 -13.74 -2.11
CA ARG A 109 -8.54 -15.05 -1.52
C ARG A 109 -9.98 -15.49 -1.80
N ILE A 110 -10.92 -14.55 -1.79
CA ILE A 110 -12.33 -14.82 -2.08
C ILE A 110 -12.51 -15.20 -3.55
N ALA A 111 -11.87 -14.48 -4.48
CA ALA A 111 -11.92 -14.81 -5.91
C ALA A 111 -11.28 -16.18 -6.23
N GLY A 112 -10.14 -16.50 -5.61
CA GLY A 112 -9.52 -17.82 -5.77
C GLY A 112 -10.40 -18.97 -5.26
N SER A 113 -11.22 -18.73 -4.23
CA SER A 113 -12.16 -19.74 -3.71
C SER A 113 -13.28 -20.05 -4.69
N SER A 114 -13.80 -19.07 -5.43
CA SER A 114 -14.84 -19.30 -6.44
C SER A 114 -14.31 -20.10 -7.63
N ASP A 115 -13.08 -19.85 -8.07
CA ASP A 115 -12.48 -20.58 -9.19
C ASP A 115 -12.25 -22.06 -8.85
N ILE A 116 -11.88 -22.36 -7.61
CA ILE A 116 -11.72 -23.74 -7.12
C ILE A 116 -13.07 -24.48 -7.07
N ILE A 117 -14.14 -23.83 -6.61
CA ILE A 117 -15.48 -24.46 -6.54
C ILE A 117 -16.02 -24.75 -7.94
N VAL A 118 -15.82 -23.85 -8.90
CA VAL A 118 -16.21 -24.07 -10.30
C VAL A 118 -15.38 -25.19 -10.92
N ALA A 119 -14.06 -25.23 -10.69
CA ALA A 119 -13.21 -26.31 -11.19
C ALA A 119 -13.54 -27.69 -10.57
N ALA A 120 -14.10 -27.72 -9.36
CA ALA A 120 -14.51 -28.96 -8.68
C ALA A 120 -15.92 -29.45 -9.07
N THR A 121 -16.68 -28.68 -9.86
CA THR A 121 -18.06 -29.01 -10.27
C THR A 121 -18.19 -29.35 -11.76
N VAL A 122 -17.08 -29.43 -12.48
CA VAL A 122 -16.96 -29.91 -13.88
C VAL A 122 -16.22 -31.24 -13.90
#